data_AF-A0A925R8C2-F1
#
_entry.id   AF-A0A925R8C2-F1
#
_cell.length_a   1.000
_cell.length_b   1.000
_cell.length_c   1.000
_cell.angle_alpha   90.00
_cell.angle_beta   90.00
_cell.angle_gamma   90.00
#
_symmetry.space_group_name_H-M   'P 1'
#
loop_
_entity.id
_entity.type
_entity.pdbx_description
1 polymer ?
#
loop_
_entity_poly.entity_id
_entity_poly.type
_entity_poly.pdbx_seq_one_letter_code
_entity_poly.pdbx_strand_id
1 'polypeptide(L)'
;IQTIEPYGDELAFKYIDKVYVKEQEKKSKTLEIFNHNIRLYKPDLQNMSYDEMDYYKQLELIKNFYLPIGMTTTTYMPYNEVEKLYTVEEAKQILLKNFKVYLEKLHENNIQILTNDVKFSKSKDKLILSGELVVAEKVGKIAYFDENIRRQDYAEYFTEENDAAK
;
A
#
# COMPACT_ATOMS: atom_id res chain seq x y z
N ILE A 1 -5.94 -26.15 11.52
CA ILE A 1 -6.90 -25.70 12.56
C ILE A 1 -8.02 -24.96 11.84
N GLN A 2 -9.28 -25.12 12.27
CA GLN A 2 -10.41 -24.35 11.72
C GLN A 2 -10.76 -23.24 12.71
N THR A 3 -10.86 -22.02 12.20
CA THR A 3 -11.18 -20.82 13.00
C THR A 3 -12.36 -20.10 12.35
N ILE A 4 -13.24 -19.54 13.17
CA ILE A 4 -14.33 -18.67 12.71
C ILE A 4 -13.84 -17.23 12.87
N GLU A 5 -13.74 -16.52 11.75
CA GLU A 5 -13.30 -15.13 11.70
C GLU A 5 -14.51 -14.24 11.33
N PRO A 6 -14.93 -13.31 12.21
CA PRO A 6 -15.99 -12.36 11.89
C PRO A 6 -15.47 -11.28 10.94
N TYR A 7 -16.20 -11.05 9.84
CA TYR A 7 -15.94 -9.97 8.91
C TYR A 7 -17.03 -8.91 9.00
N GLY A 8 -16.62 -7.63 9.02
CA GLY A 8 -17.50 -6.47 8.99
C GLY A 8 -16.86 -5.31 8.24
N ASP A 9 -17.55 -4.81 7.23
CA ASP A 9 -17.19 -3.60 6.49
C ASP A 9 -18.42 -2.71 6.33
N GLU A 10 -18.22 -1.39 6.35
CA GLU A 10 -19.31 -0.43 6.25
C GLU A 10 -18.95 0.75 5.34
N LEU A 11 -19.94 1.19 4.57
CA LEU A 11 -19.79 2.30 3.64
C LEU A 11 -20.94 3.29 3.83
N ALA A 12 -20.59 4.54 4.14
CA ALA A 12 -21.56 5.64 4.16
C ALA A 12 -22.02 5.97 2.73
N PHE A 13 -23.31 6.28 2.56
CA PHE A 13 -23.82 6.71 1.25
C PHE A 13 -23.29 8.09 0.86
N LYS A 14 -23.03 8.97 1.83
CA LYS A 14 -22.50 10.30 1.60
C LYS A 14 -20.98 10.24 1.48
N TYR A 15 -20.44 10.87 0.44
CA TYR A 15 -19.00 11.07 0.29
C TYR A 15 -18.70 12.44 -0.31
N ILE A 16 -17.51 12.95 -0.03
CA ILE A 16 -17.00 14.17 -0.63
C ILE A 16 -16.15 13.77 -1.83
N ASP A 17 -16.54 14.24 -3.01
CA ASP A 17 -15.78 14.03 -4.24
C ASP A 17 -14.93 15.26 -4.53
N LYS A 18 -13.64 15.04 -4.82
CA LYS A 18 -12.72 16.11 -5.20
C LYS A 18 -12.78 16.31 -6.72
N VAL A 19 -13.40 17.41 -7.15
CA VAL A 19 -13.48 17.77 -8.57
C VAL A 19 -12.34 18.74 -8.89
N TYR A 20 -11.32 18.23 -9.59
CA TYR A 20 -10.13 19.01 -9.94
C TYR A 20 -10.40 20.05 -11.03
N VAL A 21 -9.98 21.29 -10.78
CA VAL A 21 -10.12 22.41 -11.71
C VAL A 21 -8.79 22.62 -12.44
N LYS A 22 -8.58 21.87 -13.54
CA LYS A 22 -7.31 21.86 -14.29
C LYS A 22 -6.87 23.23 -14.81
N GLU A 23 -7.80 24.12 -15.12
CA GLU A 23 -7.51 25.48 -15.61
C GLU A 23 -6.80 26.35 -14.56
N GLN A 24 -6.94 26.00 -13.28
CA GLN A 24 -6.36 26.74 -12.17
C GLN A 24 -5.08 26.07 -11.63
N GLU A 25 -4.56 25.05 -12.32
CA GLU A 25 -3.31 24.39 -11.95
C GLU A 25 -2.15 25.40 -11.91
N LYS A 26 -1.43 25.41 -10.79
CA LYS A 26 -0.26 26.29 -10.61
C LYS A 26 0.98 25.45 -10.37
N LYS A 27 2.15 25.94 -10.77
CA LYS A 27 3.43 25.23 -10.59
C LYS A 27 4.40 26.11 -9.86
N SER A 28 5.09 25.58 -8.85
CA SER A 28 6.29 26.20 -8.30
C SER A 28 7.53 25.51 -8.85
N LYS A 29 8.65 26.23 -8.82
CA LYS A 29 9.97 25.68 -9.14
C LYS A 29 10.93 26.01 -8.01
N THR A 30 11.53 24.97 -7.47
CA THR A 30 12.54 25.07 -6.42
C THR A 30 13.82 24.43 -6.94
N LEU A 31 14.91 25.20 -6.93
CA LEU A 31 16.24 24.71 -7.24
C LEU A 31 16.88 24.24 -5.94
N GLU A 32 17.35 23.01 -5.93
CA GLU A 32 18.09 22.41 -4.84
C GLU A 32 19.57 22.40 -5.22
N ILE A 33 20.42 22.98 -4.38
CA ILE A 33 21.87 22.95 -4.54
C ILE A 33 22.46 22.54 -3.20
N PHE A 34 23.08 21.36 -3.15
CA PHE A 34 23.52 20.70 -1.92
C PHE A 34 22.37 20.63 -0.89
N ASN A 35 22.52 21.31 0.26
CA ASN A 35 21.52 21.35 1.32
C ASN A 35 20.69 22.66 1.31
N HIS A 36 20.76 23.43 0.23
CA HIS A 36 20.08 24.70 0.08
C HIS A 36 18.95 24.62 -0.94
N ASN A 37 17.81 25.18 -0.58
CA ASN A 37 16.63 25.25 -1.43
C ASN A 37 16.34 26.70 -1.82
N ILE A 38 16.45 26.99 -3.11
CA ILE A 38 16.17 28.30 -3.69
C ILE A 38 14.83 28.21 -4.42
N ARG A 39 13.80 28.83 -3.86
CA ARG A 39 12.48 28.93 -4.52
C ARG A 39 12.57 29.96 -5.65
N LEU A 40 12.56 29.50 -6.89
CA LEU A 40 12.64 30.35 -8.08
C LEU A 40 11.31 31.05 -8.37
N TYR A 41 10.21 30.33 -8.16
CA TYR A 41 8.87 30.84 -8.38
C TYR A 41 7.90 30.20 -7.39
N LYS A 42 7.10 31.02 -6.71
CA LYS A 42 6.02 30.59 -5.83
C LYS A 42 4.70 31.22 -6.29
N PRO A 43 3.73 30.42 -6.76
CA PRO A 43 2.41 30.94 -7.07
C PRO A 43 1.66 31.32 -5.79
N ASP A 44 0.72 32.26 -5.90
CA ASP A 44 -0.23 32.53 -4.82
C ASP A 44 -1.27 31.40 -4.76
N LEU A 45 -1.47 30.84 -3.58
CA LEU A 45 -2.36 29.69 -3.31
C LEU A 45 -3.43 30.04 -2.27
N GLN A 46 -3.56 31.31 -1.89
CA GLN A 46 -4.52 31.74 -0.90
C GLN A 46 -5.95 31.38 -1.32
N ASN A 47 -6.73 30.91 -0.33
CA ASN A 47 -8.14 30.56 -0.48
C ASN A 47 -8.44 29.43 -1.49
N MET A 48 -7.47 28.56 -1.78
CA MET A 48 -7.67 27.39 -2.64
C MET A 48 -7.46 26.10 -1.85
N SER A 49 -8.40 25.16 -1.97
CA SER A 49 -8.14 23.76 -1.60
C SER A 49 -7.40 23.09 -2.76
N TYR A 50 -6.25 22.49 -2.48
CA TYR A 50 -5.42 21.86 -3.52
C TYR A 50 -4.69 20.63 -2.98
N ASP A 51 -4.44 19.68 -3.87
CA ASP A 51 -3.46 18.62 -3.64
C ASP A 51 -2.14 19.03 -4.31
N GLU A 52 -1.01 18.56 -3.80
CA GLU A 52 0.31 18.84 -4.35
C GLU A 52 0.97 17.57 -4.90
N MET A 53 1.68 17.72 -6.01
CA MET A 53 2.48 16.65 -6.61
C MET A 53 3.86 17.19 -6.94
N ASP A 54 4.88 16.58 -6.34
CA ASP A 54 6.27 16.94 -6.56
C ASP A 54 6.92 16.09 -7.64
N TYR A 55 7.58 16.76 -8.57
CA TYR A 55 8.45 16.13 -9.55
C TYR A 55 9.88 16.64 -9.38
N TYR A 56 10.77 15.76 -8.91
CA TYR A 56 12.19 16.06 -8.75
C TYR A 56 12.99 15.58 -9.95
N LYS A 57 13.90 16.43 -10.45
CA LYS A 57 14.87 16.08 -11.47
C LYS A 57 16.26 16.50 -11.02
N GLN A 58 17.13 15.52 -10.78
CA GLN A 58 18.54 15.74 -10.53
C GLN A 58 19.29 16.02 -11.84
N LEU A 59 20.30 16.89 -11.78
CA LEU A 59 21.13 17.18 -12.95
C LEU A 59 22.17 16.08 -13.14
N GLU A 60 22.20 15.48 -14.32
CA GLU A 60 23.18 14.47 -14.72
C GLU A 60 24.06 15.09 -15.83
N LEU A 61 25.39 15.16 -15.60
CA LEU A 61 26.33 15.71 -16.61
C LEU A 61 26.73 14.65 -17.63
N ILE A 62 27.02 13.45 -17.15
CA ILE A 62 27.39 12.26 -17.92
C ILE A 62 26.70 11.05 -17.30
N LYS A 63 26.56 9.97 -18.08
CA LYS A 63 25.91 8.74 -17.64
C LYS A 63 26.48 8.28 -16.28
N ASN A 64 25.60 8.05 -15.30
CA ASN A 64 25.95 7.64 -13.93
C ASN A 64 26.67 8.69 -13.07
N PHE A 65 26.71 9.96 -13.49
CA PHE A 65 27.29 11.07 -12.70
C PHE A 65 26.23 12.12 -12.37
N TYR A 66 25.70 12.04 -11.16
CA TYR A 66 24.67 12.93 -10.65
C TYR A 66 25.28 14.09 -9.88
N LEU A 67 24.96 15.32 -10.27
CA LEU A 67 25.37 16.50 -9.53
C LEU A 67 24.57 16.64 -8.23
N PRO A 68 25.13 17.28 -7.20
CA PRO A 68 24.40 17.68 -6.00
C PRO A 68 23.52 18.92 -6.28
N ILE A 69 22.94 18.98 -7.48
CA ILE A 69 22.05 20.05 -7.93
C ILE A 69 20.86 19.38 -8.60
N GLY A 70 19.67 19.77 -8.19
CA GLY A 70 18.41 19.26 -8.71
C GLY A 70 17.35 20.34 -8.76
N MET A 71 16.25 20.06 -9.45
CA MET A 71 15.11 20.96 -9.50
C MET A 71 13.83 20.21 -9.23
N THR A 72 13.07 20.71 -8.26
CA THR A 72 11.73 20.23 -7.94
C THR A 72 10.71 21.15 -8.60
N THR A 73 9.80 20.58 -9.37
CA THR A 73 8.59 21.24 -9.84
C THR A 73 7.42 20.70 -9.04
N THR A 74 6.86 21.52 -8.14
CA THR A 74 5.63 21.18 -7.42
C THR A 74 4.44 21.65 -8.24
N THR A 75 3.53 20.75 -8.55
CA THR A 75 2.26 21.05 -9.21
C THR A 75 1.16 21.09 -8.16
N TYR A 76 0.53 22.25 -8.01
CA TYR A 76 -0.65 22.44 -7.17
C TYR A 76 -1.89 22.21 -8.04
N MET A 77 -2.72 21.25 -7.64
CA MET A 77 -3.94 20.86 -8.34
C MET A 77 -5.15 21.29 -7.50
N PRO A 78 -5.76 22.45 -7.79
CA PRO A 78 -6.93 22.91 -7.06
C PRO A 78 -8.12 21.98 -7.29
N TYR A 79 -8.91 21.79 -6.25
CA TYR A 79 -10.14 21.03 -6.31
C TYR A 79 -11.27 21.73 -5.57
N ASN A 80 -12.49 21.46 -6.03
CA ASN A 80 -13.70 21.78 -5.29
C ASN A 80 -14.26 20.50 -4.67
N GLU A 81 -14.68 20.59 -3.42
CA GLU A 81 -15.36 19.51 -2.72
C GLU A 81 -16.84 19.53 -3.09
N VAL A 82 -17.33 18.41 -3.64
CA VAL A 82 -18.73 18.25 -3.98
C VAL A 82 -19.28 17.07 -3.18
N GLU A 83 -20.32 17.32 -2.39
CA GLU A 83 -21.05 16.25 -1.72
C GLU A 83 -21.80 15.41 -2.75
N LYS A 84 -21.52 14.11 -2.75
CA LYS A 84 -22.18 13.12 -3.60
C LYS A 84 -22.75 11.98 -2.78
N LEU A 85 -23.73 11.30 -3.37
CA LEU A 85 -24.41 10.16 -2.79
C LEU A 85 -24.14 8.93 -3.66
N TYR A 86 -23.61 7.88 -3.06
CA TYR A 86 -23.55 6.58 -3.71
C TYR A 86 -24.96 6.02 -3.89
N THR A 87 -25.20 5.45 -5.06
CA THR A 87 -26.35 4.57 -5.24
C THR A 87 -26.14 3.27 -4.45
N VAL A 88 -27.24 2.56 -4.16
CA VAL A 88 -27.15 1.28 -3.44
C VAL A 88 -26.26 0.29 -4.19
N GLU A 89 -26.30 0.29 -5.51
CA GLU A 89 -25.54 -0.69 -6.30
C GLU A 89 -24.06 -0.34 -6.40
N GLU A 90 -23.71 0.94 -6.49
CA GLU A 90 -22.31 1.39 -6.37
C GLU A 90 -21.74 1.03 -5.00
N ALA A 91 -22.50 1.27 -3.92
CA ALA A 91 -22.08 0.93 -2.57
C ALA A 91 -21.86 -0.58 -2.39
N LYS A 92 -22.73 -1.42 -2.96
CA LYS A 92 -22.54 -2.87 -2.97
C LYS A 92 -21.28 -3.28 -3.74
N GLN A 93 -21.03 -2.71 -4.92
CA GLN A 93 -19.85 -3.04 -5.71
C GLN A 93 -18.55 -2.68 -4.98
N ILE A 94 -18.52 -1.54 -4.28
CA ILE A 94 -17.37 -1.14 -3.45
C ILE A 94 -17.15 -2.14 -2.31
N LEU A 95 -18.19 -2.47 -1.54
CA LEU A 95 -18.09 -3.45 -0.45
C LEU A 95 -17.68 -4.85 -0.96
N LEU A 96 -18.20 -5.29 -2.11
CA LEU A 96 -17.78 -6.54 -2.74
C LEU A 96 -16.31 -6.52 -3.18
N LYS A 97 -15.84 -5.38 -3.69
CA LYS A 97 -14.43 -5.21 -4.07
C LYS A 97 -13.52 -5.26 -2.85
N ASN A 98 -13.88 -4.55 -1.77
CA ASN A 98 -13.16 -4.58 -0.50
C ASN A 98 -13.11 -6.00 0.07
N PHE A 99 -14.26 -6.69 0.05
CA PHE A 99 -14.37 -8.07 0.48
C PHE A 99 -13.48 -9.00 -0.34
N LYS A 100 -13.44 -8.85 -1.67
CA LYS A 100 -12.54 -9.63 -2.53
C LYS A 100 -11.07 -9.41 -2.17
N VAL A 101 -10.65 -8.16 -1.99
CA VAL A 101 -9.27 -7.84 -1.56
C VAL A 101 -8.96 -8.47 -0.21
N TYR A 102 -9.92 -8.50 0.71
CA TYR A 102 -9.77 -9.16 2.00
C TYR A 102 -9.57 -10.69 1.84
N LEU A 103 -10.35 -11.36 0.98
CA LEU A 103 -10.16 -12.79 0.68
C LEU A 103 -8.82 -13.07 -0.01
N GLU A 104 -8.36 -12.20 -0.91
CA GLU A 104 -7.04 -12.33 -1.56
C GLU A 104 -5.91 -12.29 -0.52
N LYS A 105 -5.97 -11.35 0.45
CA LYS A 105 -5.01 -11.30 1.56
C LYS A 105 -5.01 -12.56 2.42
N LEU A 106 -6.17 -13.16 2.68
CA LEU A 106 -6.25 -14.42 3.42
C LEU A 106 -5.63 -15.57 2.61
N HIS A 107 -5.89 -15.62 1.31
CA HIS A 107 -5.31 -16.64 0.43
C HIS A 107 -3.78 -16.53 0.33
N GLU A 108 -3.22 -15.32 0.22
CA GLU A 108 -1.77 -15.08 0.24
C GLU A 108 -1.12 -15.62 1.53
N ASN A 109 -1.84 -15.59 2.65
CA ASN A 109 -1.39 -16.13 3.93
C ASN A 109 -1.59 -17.67 4.07
N ASN A 110 -1.83 -18.40 2.97
CA ASN A 110 -2.11 -19.85 2.93
C ASN A 110 -3.36 -20.27 3.75
N ILE A 111 -4.31 -19.36 3.94
CA ILE A 111 -5.56 -19.62 4.63
C ILE A 111 -6.61 -20.04 3.59
N GLN A 112 -7.15 -21.25 3.72
CA GLN A 112 -8.20 -21.76 2.84
C GLN A 112 -9.58 -21.45 3.42
N ILE A 113 -10.43 -20.76 2.66
CA ILE A 113 -11.81 -20.44 3.07
C ILE A 113 -12.70 -21.65 2.76
N LEU A 114 -13.39 -22.16 3.78
CA LEU A 114 -14.28 -23.34 3.67
C LEU A 114 -15.74 -22.95 3.47
N THR A 115 -16.18 -21.84 4.07
CA THR A 115 -17.55 -21.33 3.95
C THR A 115 -17.55 -19.81 4.15
N ASN A 116 -18.41 -19.14 3.38
CA ASN A 116 -18.57 -17.69 3.41
C ASN A 116 -20.06 -17.34 3.43
N ASP A 117 -20.59 -16.94 4.59
CA ASP A 117 -21.96 -16.40 4.71
C ASP A 117 -21.88 -14.91 5.08
N VAL A 118 -21.74 -14.05 4.07
CA VAL A 118 -21.78 -12.59 4.21
C VAL A 118 -23.11 -12.02 3.74
N LYS A 119 -23.69 -11.13 4.54
CA LYS A 119 -25.00 -10.51 4.30
C LYS A 119 -24.88 -9.01 4.25
N PHE A 120 -25.61 -8.41 3.31
CA PHE A 120 -25.78 -6.97 3.25
C PHE A 120 -26.90 -6.55 4.21
N SER A 121 -26.60 -5.62 5.11
CA SER A 121 -27.60 -4.92 5.91
C SER A 121 -27.58 -3.43 5.57
N LYS A 122 -28.76 -2.87 5.30
CA LYS A 122 -28.91 -1.45 4.97
C LYS A 122 -29.36 -0.68 6.20
N SER A 123 -28.59 0.33 6.58
CA SER A 123 -28.99 1.34 7.55
C SER A 123 -29.39 2.64 6.83
N LYS A 124 -29.90 3.63 7.58
CA LYS A 124 -30.45 4.87 7.03
C LYS A 124 -29.43 5.65 6.17
N ASP A 125 -28.19 5.70 6.63
CA ASP A 125 -27.12 6.52 6.01
C ASP A 125 -25.91 5.71 5.53
N LYS A 126 -25.93 4.38 5.71
CA LYS A 126 -24.82 3.48 5.35
C LYS A 126 -25.28 2.09 4.93
N LEU A 127 -24.45 1.42 4.15
CA LEU A 127 -24.56 0.02 3.80
C LEU A 127 -23.48 -0.77 4.54
N ILE A 128 -23.84 -1.88 5.17
CA ILE A 128 -22.95 -2.70 5.99
C ILE A 128 -22.91 -4.10 5.36
N LEU A 129 -21.71 -4.66 5.21
CA LEU A 129 -21.47 -6.04 4.82
C LEU A 129 -20.86 -6.76 6.02
N SER A 130 -21.59 -7.74 6.57
CA SER A 130 -21.15 -8.49 7.74
C SER A 130 -21.40 -9.98 7.56
N GLY A 131 -20.50 -10.81 8.04
CA GLY A 131 -20.64 -12.26 7.97
C GLY A 131 -19.58 -13.00 8.75
N GLU A 132 -19.75 -14.31 8.84
CA GLU A 132 -18.78 -15.21 9.46
C GLU A 132 -18.05 -15.98 8.36
N LEU A 133 -16.72 -15.99 8.47
CA LEU A 133 -15.84 -16.73 7.57
C LEU A 133 -15.29 -17.92 8.32
N VAL A 134 -15.51 -19.12 7.80
CA VAL A 134 -14.86 -20.32 8.32
C VAL A 134 -13.57 -20.53 7.53
N VAL A 135 -12.45 -20.33 8.21
CA VAL A 135 -11.11 -20.40 7.63
C VAL A 135 -10.34 -21.58 8.17
N ALA A 136 -9.54 -22.22 7.31
CA ALA A 136 -8.64 -23.29 7.68
C ALA A 136 -7.20 -22.92 7.31
N GLU A 137 -6.34 -22.83 8.32
CA GLU A 137 -4.92 -22.61 8.10
C GLU A 137 -4.23 -23.90 7.69
N LYS A 138 -3.48 -23.87 6.59
CA LYS A 138 -2.52 -24.94 6.26
C LYS A 138 -1.29 -24.79 7.15
N VAL A 139 -1.25 -25.56 8.22
CA VAL A 139 -0.05 -25.71 9.05
C VAL A 139 1.03 -26.36 8.18
N GLY A 140 2.23 -25.77 8.15
CA GLY A 140 3.28 -26.01 7.14
C GLY A 140 3.71 -27.47 6.92
N LYS A 141 4.36 -27.72 5.78
CA LYS A 141 4.98 -29.01 5.48
C LYS A 141 5.95 -29.38 6.61
N ILE A 142 5.76 -30.56 7.19
CA ILE A 142 6.76 -31.18 8.05
C ILE A 142 8.01 -31.42 7.17
N ALA A 143 9.04 -30.59 7.34
CA ALA A 143 10.35 -30.89 6.80
C ALA A 143 11.00 -31.91 7.74
N TYR A 144 11.24 -33.12 7.25
CA TYR A 144 12.11 -34.06 7.96
C TYR A 144 13.53 -33.55 7.79
N PHE A 145 14.13 -33.12 8.90
CA PHE A 145 15.55 -32.82 8.95
C PHE A 145 16.29 -34.16 9.10
N ASP A 146 17.08 -34.53 8.10
CA ASP A 146 17.96 -35.69 8.20
C ASP A 146 19.14 -35.35 9.12
N GLU A 147 19.14 -35.95 10.31
CA GLU A 147 20.14 -35.73 11.36
C GLU A 147 21.57 -36.10 10.90
N ASN A 148 21.68 -36.92 9.85
CA ASN A 148 22.97 -37.34 9.28
C ASN A 148 23.67 -36.22 8.51
N ILE A 149 22.91 -35.30 7.89
CA ILE A 149 23.48 -34.17 7.13
C ILE A 149 24.21 -33.22 8.08
N ARG A 150 23.64 -32.97 9.26
CA ARG A 150 24.25 -32.11 10.29
C ARG A 150 25.56 -32.71 10.82
N ARG A 151 25.65 -34.03 10.98
CA ARG A 151 26.87 -34.67 11.52
C ARG A 151 28.07 -34.62 10.56
N GLN A 152 27.83 -34.57 9.25
CA GLN A 152 28.90 -34.38 8.26
C GLN A 152 29.50 -32.98 8.35
N ASP A 153 28.65 -31.94 8.42
CA ASP A 153 29.10 -30.55 8.53
C ASP A 153 29.97 -30.33 9.79
N TYR A 154 29.61 -30.89 10.95
CA TYR A 154 30.44 -30.74 12.16
C TYR A 154 31.77 -31.49 12.06
N ALA A 155 31.85 -32.61 11.33
CA ALA A 155 33.09 -33.38 11.22
C ALA A 155 34.14 -32.66 10.36
N GLU A 156 33.72 -31.91 9.33
CA GLU A 156 34.62 -31.14 8.47
C GLU A 156 35.25 -29.94 9.22
N TYR A 157 34.52 -29.31 10.14
CA TYR A 157 35.04 -28.20 10.96
C TYR A 157 36.12 -28.62 11.98
N PHE A 158 36.17 -29.88 12.42
CA PHE A 158 37.20 -30.35 13.36
C PHE A 158 38.45 -30.92 12.67
N THR A 159 38.40 -31.18 11.36
CA THR A 159 39.57 -31.68 10.61
C THR A 159 40.46 -30.56 10.07
N GLU A 160 39.93 -29.35 9.81
CA GLU A 160 40.74 -28.27 9.22
C GLU A 160 41.65 -27.53 10.23
N GLU A 161 41.36 -27.56 11.53
CA GLU A 161 42.20 -26.88 12.54
C GLU A 161 43.38 -27.69 13.08
N ASN A 162 43.49 -28.99 12.79
CA ASN A 162 44.51 -29.85 13.41
C ASN A 162 45.74 -30.17 12.54
N ASP A 163 45.80 -29.69 11.28
CA ASP A 163 46.98 -29.85 10.42
C ASP A 163 47.87 -28.58 10.35
N ALA A 164 47.56 -27.52 11.10
CA ALA A 164 48.40 -26.31 11.19
C ALA A 164 49.43 -26.33 12.34
N ALA A 165 49.57 -27.46 13.06
CA ALA A 165 50.53 -27.62 14.14
C ALA A 165 51.42 -28.86 13.93
N LYS A 166 52.29 -28.82 12.92
CA LYS A 166 53.48 -29.67 12.87
C LYS A 166 54.64 -29.03 12.11
#